data_AF-A0A290S8V3-F1
#
_entry.id   AF-A0A290S8V3-F1
#
_cell.length_a   1.000
_cell.length_b   1.000
_cell.length_c   1.000
_cell.angle_alpha   90.00
_cell.angle_beta   90.00
_cell.angle_gamma   90.00
#
_symmetry.space_group_name_H-M   'P 1'
#
loop_
_entity.id
_entity.type
_entity.pdbx_description
1 polymer ?
#
loop_
_entity_poly.entity_id
_entity_poly.type
_entity_poly.pdbx_seq_one_letter_code
_entity_poly.pdbx_strand_id
1 'polypeptide(L)'
;MVSNKQISFKSDWFVNWRFNWNESNGLCSMTSVKSTVKVNFTLPKWENSNSAEVNLKKRWAHYYNALIAHENGHKDFGINAAKEIENRLSVLAAKNCSSLKSKANSLGKKIIDKYVVLEKKYDKNTNHGMKNGAVFP
;
A
#
# COMPACT_ATOMS: atom_id res chain seq x y z
N MET A 1 -10.06 -25.11 18.11
CA MET A 1 -10.52 -24.97 16.72
C MET A 1 -9.91 -23.71 16.15
N VAL A 2 -9.34 -23.75 14.95
CA VAL A 2 -9.06 -22.51 14.19
C VAL A 2 -10.42 -21.98 13.80
N SER A 3 -10.80 -20.80 14.29
CA SER A 3 -12.14 -20.26 14.03
C SER A 3 -12.31 -20.07 12.53
N ASN A 4 -13.18 -20.89 11.91
CA ASN A 4 -13.48 -20.87 10.48
C ASN A 4 -14.39 -19.70 10.07
N LYS A 5 -14.43 -18.66 10.91
CA LYS A 5 -15.23 -17.46 10.69
C LYS A 5 -14.43 -16.56 9.76
N GLN A 6 -14.51 -16.86 8.47
CA GLN A 6 -14.11 -15.99 7.36
C GLN A 6 -12.79 -15.28 7.65
N ILE A 7 -11.64 -15.94 7.40
CA ILE A 7 -10.32 -15.34 7.63
C ILE A 7 -10.19 -14.11 6.71
N SER A 8 -10.65 -12.95 7.18
CA SER A 8 -10.55 -11.69 6.46
C SER A 8 -9.15 -11.14 6.71
N PHE A 9 -8.23 -11.49 5.82
CA PHE A 9 -6.95 -10.82 5.73
C PHE A 9 -7.09 -9.65 4.78
N LYS A 10 -6.55 -8.51 5.20
CA LYS A 10 -6.62 -7.27 4.41
C LYS A 10 -5.42 -6.40 4.75
N SER A 11 -4.81 -5.88 3.69
CA SER A 11 -3.91 -4.75 3.74
C SER A 11 -4.64 -3.51 3.27
N ASP A 12 -4.55 -2.44 4.07
CA ASP A 12 -4.94 -1.11 3.64
C ASP A 12 -3.71 -0.20 3.71
N TRP A 13 -3.44 0.55 2.65
CA TRP A 13 -2.42 1.58 2.65
C TRP A 13 -3.02 2.94 2.31
N PHE A 14 -2.46 3.97 2.93
CA PHE A 14 -2.85 5.36 2.75
C PHE A 14 -1.60 6.20 2.55
N VAL A 15 -1.58 6.99 1.48
CA VAL A 15 -0.51 7.96 1.23
C VAL A 15 -1.04 9.36 1.41
N ASN A 16 -0.39 10.11 2.29
CA ASN A 16 -0.57 11.55 2.41
C ASN A 16 0.67 12.24 1.85
N TRP A 17 0.48 13.36 1.16
CA TRP A 17 1.59 14.18 0.67
C TRP A 17 1.41 15.63 1.08
N ARG A 18 2.54 16.30 1.27
CA ARG A 18 2.65 17.73 1.55
C ARG A 18 3.73 18.31 0.66
N PHE A 19 3.56 19.56 0.25
CA PHE A 19 4.53 20.23 -0.60
C PHE A 19 4.60 21.71 -0.29
N ASN A 20 5.79 22.26 -0.49
CA ASN A 20 6.04 23.70 -0.46
C ASN A 20 6.36 24.18 -1.88
N TRP A 21 6.09 25.44 -2.12
CA TRP A 21 6.39 26.10 -3.39
C TRP A 21 6.95 27.50 -3.13
N ASN A 22 7.59 28.05 -4.15
CA ASN A 22 8.01 29.45 -4.19
C ASN A 22 7.37 30.13 -5.40
N GLU A 23 7.19 31.45 -5.31
CA GLU A 23 6.75 32.29 -6.41
C GLU A 23 7.87 33.26 -6.81
N SER A 24 8.20 33.30 -8.11
CA SER A 24 9.17 34.24 -8.66
C SER A 24 8.72 34.67 -10.05
N ASN A 25 8.70 35.98 -10.30
CA ASN A 25 8.29 36.56 -11.59
C ASN A 25 6.92 36.06 -12.09
N GLY A 26 5.96 35.85 -11.18
CA GLY A 26 4.63 35.32 -11.50
C GLY A 26 4.60 33.83 -11.87
N LEU A 27 5.68 33.09 -11.65
CA LEU A 27 5.73 31.64 -11.80
C LEU A 27 5.85 30.99 -10.41
N CYS A 28 4.97 30.03 -10.12
CA CYS A 28 5.08 29.20 -8.93
C CYS A 28 5.68 27.85 -9.28
N SER A 29 6.68 27.42 -8.51
CA SER A 29 7.38 26.13 -8.68
C SER A 29 7.51 25.38 -7.35
N MET A 30 7.47 24.05 -7.40
CA MET A 30 7.71 23.23 -6.21
C MET A 30 9.13 23.40 -5.69
N THR A 31 9.27 23.45 -4.36
CA THR A 31 10.56 23.51 -3.67
C THR A 31 10.83 22.27 -2.83
N SER A 32 9.77 21.65 -2.31
CA SER A 32 9.88 20.34 -1.66
C SER A 32 8.56 19.59 -1.73
N VAL A 33 8.64 18.27 -1.79
CA VAL A 33 7.51 17.35 -1.70
C VAL A 33 7.91 16.25 -0.73
N LYS A 34 7.02 15.95 0.21
CA LYS A 34 7.20 14.86 1.18
C LYS A 34 5.92 14.06 1.28
N SER A 35 6.06 12.75 1.27
CA SER A 35 4.96 11.80 1.44
C SER A 35 5.10 11.04 2.76
N THR A 36 3.97 10.56 3.26
CA THR A 36 3.89 9.66 4.42
C THR A 36 2.96 8.52 4.06
N VAL A 37 3.43 7.29 4.30
CA VAL A 37 2.66 6.06 4.05
C VAL A 37 2.24 5.47 5.37
N LYS A 38 0.94 5.21 5.53
CA LYS A 38 0.40 4.41 6.63
C LYS A 38 -0.09 3.09 6.05
N VAL A 39 0.32 1.98 6.65
CA VAL A 39 -0.11 0.63 6.25
C VAL A 39 -0.69 -0.07 7.47
N ASN A 40 -1.87 -0.64 7.31
CA ASN A 40 -2.53 -1.45 8.33
C ASN A 40 -2.68 -2.87 7.80
N PHE A 41 -2.24 -3.84 8.59
CA PHE A 41 -2.44 -5.26 8.32
C PHE A 41 -3.48 -5.84 9.28
N THR A 42 -4.46 -6.55 8.74
CA THR A 42 -5.33 -7.43 9.52
C THR A 42 -4.89 -8.86 9.26
N LEU A 43 -4.29 -9.51 10.28
CA LEU A 43 -3.71 -10.84 10.17
C LEU A 43 -4.43 -11.84 11.08
N PRO A 44 -4.48 -13.13 10.70
CA PRO A 44 -5.12 -14.14 11.51
C PRO A 44 -4.28 -14.49 12.74
N LYS A 45 -4.94 -14.66 13.88
CA LYS A 45 -4.34 -15.09 15.14
C LYS A 45 -4.75 -16.53 15.46
N TRP A 46 -3.79 -17.36 15.86
CA TRP A 46 -4.05 -18.73 16.29
C TRP A 46 -3.92 -18.86 17.81
N GLU A 47 -5.05 -18.91 18.51
CA GLU A 47 -5.09 -18.84 19.99
C GLU A 47 -4.63 -20.12 20.70
N ASN A 48 -4.89 -21.30 20.14
CA ASN A 48 -4.54 -22.59 20.73
C ASN A 48 -3.35 -23.26 20.03
N SER A 49 -2.41 -22.46 19.55
CA SER A 49 -1.25 -22.96 18.80
C SER A 49 -0.34 -23.84 19.66
N ASN A 50 -0.24 -23.59 20.96
CA ASN A 50 0.69 -24.31 21.86
C ASN A 50 0.37 -25.79 22.01
N SER A 51 -0.92 -26.16 22.10
CA SER A 51 -1.37 -27.55 22.23
C SER A 51 -1.51 -28.29 20.91
N ALA A 52 -1.29 -27.61 19.78
CA ALA A 52 -1.43 -28.21 18.46
C ALA A 52 -0.30 -29.20 18.14
N GLU A 53 -0.65 -30.22 17.35
CA GLU A 53 0.32 -31.16 16.79
C GLU A 53 1.39 -30.45 15.96
N VAL A 54 2.60 -31.00 15.97
CA VAL A 54 3.77 -30.44 15.27
C VAL A 54 3.50 -30.24 13.77
N ASN A 55 2.79 -31.17 13.13
CA ASN A 55 2.44 -31.06 11.72
C ASN A 55 1.50 -29.89 11.45
N LEU A 56 0.51 -29.65 12.31
CA LEU A 56 -0.38 -28.50 12.18
C LEU A 56 0.36 -27.18 12.38
N LYS A 57 1.29 -27.13 13.35
CA LYS A 57 2.17 -25.97 13.57
C LYS A 57 3.01 -25.62 12.34
N LYS A 58 3.61 -26.62 11.70
CA LYS A 58 4.40 -26.44 10.46
C LYS A 58 3.54 -25.89 9.32
N ARG A 59 2.34 -26.43 9.12
CA ARG A 59 1.42 -25.97 8.07
C ARG A 59 0.96 -24.54 8.30
N TRP A 60 0.66 -24.17 9.55
CA TRP A 60 0.32 -22.80 9.91
C TRP A 60 1.46 -21.85 9.62
N ALA A 61 2.69 -22.20 10.02
CA ALA A 61 3.86 -21.36 9.77
C ALA A 61 4.09 -21.13 8.27
N HIS A 62 3.96 -22.17 7.44
CA HIS A 62 4.05 -22.04 5.98
C HIS A 62 2.99 -21.08 5.43
N TYR A 63 1.72 -21.30 5.78
CA TYR A 63 0.62 -20.42 5.41
C TYR A 63 0.86 -18.97 5.82
N TYR A 64 1.20 -18.75 7.09
CA TYR A 64 1.31 -17.42 7.68
C TYR A 64 2.46 -16.64 7.06
N ASN A 65 3.57 -17.30 6.75
CA ASN A 65 4.69 -16.69 6.03
C ASN A 65 4.29 -16.29 4.60
N ALA A 66 3.59 -17.15 3.89
CA ALA A 66 3.09 -16.84 2.55
C ALA A 66 2.06 -15.70 2.57
N LEU A 67 1.19 -15.67 3.57
CA LEU A 67 0.23 -14.59 3.78
C LEU A 67 0.95 -13.26 4.04
N ILE A 68 1.88 -13.21 5.00
CA ILE A 68 2.67 -12.00 5.28
C ILE A 68 3.43 -11.52 4.04
N ALA A 69 3.96 -12.44 3.23
CA ALA A 69 4.63 -12.07 1.99
C ALA A 69 3.65 -11.41 0.99
N HIS A 70 2.43 -11.93 0.85
CA HIS A 70 1.37 -11.33 0.03
C HIS A 70 0.96 -9.94 0.55
N GLU A 71 0.71 -9.81 1.86
CA GLU A 71 0.35 -8.52 2.46
C GLU A 71 1.49 -7.48 2.34
N ASN A 72 2.75 -7.89 2.45
CA ASN A 72 3.88 -7.00 2.17
C ASN A 72 3.91 -6.51 0.72
N GLY A 73 3.40 -7.28 -0.25
CA GLY A 73 3.22 -6.82 -1.62
C GLY A 73 2.28 -5.61 -1.71
N HIS A 74 1.22 -5.60 -0.91
CA HIS A 74 0.29 -4.46 -0.81
C HIS A 74 0.95 -3.22 -0.20
N LYS A 75 1.74 -3.39 0.87
CA LYS A 75 2.56 -2.31 1.46
C LYS A 75 3.45 -1.64 0.41
N ASP A 76 4.06 -2.44 -0.46
CA ASP A 76 4.99 -1.93 -1.47
C ASP A 76 4.30 -1.06 -2.53
N PHE A 77 3.02 -1.31 -2.85
CA PHE A 77 2.25 -0.39 -3.71
C PHE A 77 2.09 0.99 -3.08
N GLY A 78 1.77 1.07 -1.78
CA GLY A 78 1.70 2.35 -1.07
C GLY A 78 3.04 3.10 -1.04
N ILE A 79 4.14 2.39 -0.81
CA ILE A 79 5.50 2.96 -0.85
C ILE A 79 5.86 3.47 -2.25
N ASN A 80 5.55 2.69 -3.28
CA ASN A 80 5.84 3.07 -4.66
C ASN A 80 4.98 4.23 -5.14
N ALA A 81 3.71 4.29 -4.72
CA ALA A 81 2.84 5.43 -4.95
C ALA A 81 3.42 6.72 -4.33
N ALA A 82 3.88 6.66 -3.08
CA ALA A 82 4.50 7.80 -2.41
C ALA A 82 5.77 8.30 -3.13
N LYS A 83 6.65 7.37 -3.54
CA LYS A 83 7.85 7.71 -4.32
C LYS A 83 7.50 8.34 -5.66
N GLU A 84 6.51 7.80 -6.38
CA GLU A 84 6.07 8.37 -7.66
C GLU A 84 5.45 9.76 -7.48
N ILE A 85 4.70 9.99 -6.39
CA ILE A 85 4.18 11.31 -6.03
C ILE A 85 5.34 12.29 -5.81
N GLU A 86 6.30 11.96 -4.95
CA GLU A 86 7.44 12.84 -4.68
C GLU A 86 8.20 13.22 -5.96
N ASN A 87 8.53 12.21 -6.79
CA ASN A 87 9.27 12.41 -8.03
C ASN A 87 8.50 13.25 -9.06
N ARG A 88 7.19 13.03 -9.20
CA ARG A 88 6.41 13.70 -10.24
C ARG A 88 5.92 15.08 -9.83
N LEU A 89 5.69 15.29 -8.54
CA LEU A 89 5.29 16.60 -8.04
C LEU A 89 6.48 17.56 -7.96
N SER A 90 7.70 17.08 -7.64
CA SER A 90 8.88 17.93 -7.42
C SER A 90 9.26 18.81 -8.61
N VAL A 91 8.91 18.40 -9.83
CA VAL A 91 9.20 19.13 -11.07
C VAL A 91 8.05 20.03 -11.56
N LEU A 92 6.96 20.15 -10.79
CA LEU A 92 5.82 20.96 -11.19
C LEU A 92 6.09 22.45 -11.06
N ALA A 93 5.65 23.19 -12.08
CA ALA A 93 5.50 24.64 -12.07
C ALA A 93 4.18 25.06 -12.74
N ALA A 94 3.69 26.25 -12.42
CA ALA A 94 2.50 26.87 -13.01
C ALA A 94 2.54 28.40 -12.92
N LYS A 95 1.74 29.08 -13.75
CA LYS A 95 1.63 30.56 -13.81
C LYS A 95 1.03 31.21 -12.55
N ASN A 96 0.52 30.43 -11.61
CA ASN A 96 0.12 30.91 -10.30
C ASN A 96 0.05 29.74 -9.32
N CYS A 97 0.14 30.05 -8.04
CA CYS A 97 0.30 29.06 -6.98
C CYS A 97 -0.98 28.24 -6.76
N SER A 98 -2.15 28.81 -7.03
CA SER A 98 -3.43 28.09 -6.97
C SER A 98 -3.51 26.98 -8.02
N SER A 99 -3.08 27.28 -9.25
CA SER A 99 -2.98 26.32 -10.35
C SER A 99 -1.94 25.24 -10.04
N LEU A 100 -0.78 25.61 -9.48
CA LEU A 100 0.24 24.66 -9.05
C LEU A 100 -0.31 23.67 -8.01
N LYS A 101 -0.96 24.18 -6.96
CA LYS A 101 -1.55 23.36 -5.89
C LYS A 101 -2.62 22.41 -6.43
N SER A 102 -3.50 22.91 -7.30
CA SER A 102 -4.57 22.12 -7.91
C SER A 102 -4.02 21.01 -8.82
N LYS A 103 -3.04 21.34 -9.65
CA LYS A 103 -2.33 20.40 -10.52
C LYS A 103 -1.62 19.32 -9.71
N ALA A 104 -0.92 19.71 -8.64
CA ALA A 104 -0.20 18.80 -7.76
C ALA A 104 -1.14 17.79 -7.08
N ASN A 105 -2.24 18.26 -6.50
CA ASN A 105 -3.21 17.38 -5.85
C ASN A 105 -3.96 16.47 -6.83
N SER A 106 -4.35 17.00 -8.00
CA SER A 106 -4.96 16.19 -9.05
C SER A 106 -4.01 15.09 -9.53
N LEU A 107 -2.72 15.41 -9.69
CA LEU A 107 -1.71 14.44 -10.09
C LEU A 107 -1.45 13.39 -9.00
N GLY A 108 -1.35 13.82 -7.74
CA GLY A 108 -1.23 12.91 -6.59
C GLY A 108 -2.38 11.91 -6.55
N LYS A 109 -3.62 12.37 -6.66
CA LYS A 109 -4.81 11.49 -6.70
C LYS A 109 -4.78 10.50 -7.86
N LYS A 110 -4.42 10.95 -9.07
CA LYS A 110 -4.28 10.05 -10.24
C LYS A 110 -3.23 8.96 -10.02
N ILE A 111 -2.14 9.27 -9.32
CA ILE A 111 -1.13 8.28 -8.97
C ILE A 111 -1.72 7.27 -7.98
N ILE A 112 -2.44 7.71 -6.94
CA ILE A 112 -3.14 6.79 -6.03
C ILE A 112 -4.09 5.86 -6.78
N ASP A 113 -4.95 6.40 -7.65
CA ASP A 113 -5.92 5.61 -8.42
C ASP A 113 -5.22 4.55 -9.30
N LYS A 114 -4.07 4.90 -9.91
CA LYS A 114 -3.22 3.96 -10.64
C LYS A 114 -2.76 2.81 -9.75
N TYR A 115 -2.23 3.08 -8.56
CA TYR A 115 -1.71 2.04 -7.67
C TYR A 115 -2.81 1.15 -7.08
N VAL A 116 -4.00 1.70 -6.81
CA VAL A 116 -5.18 0.91 -6.42
C VAL A 116 -5.57 -0.09 -7.52
N VAL A 117 -5.48 0.28 -8.80
CA VAL A 117 -5.73 -0.66 -9.91
C VAL A 117 -4.64 -1.73 -9.99
N LEU A 118 -3.37 -1.37 -9.77
CA LEU A 118 -2.26 -2.32 -9.76
C LEU A 118 -2.38 -3.35 -8.64
N GLU A 119 -2.79 -2.94 -7.43
CA GLU A 119 -3.01 -3.85 -6.30
C GLU A 119 -4.15 -4.84 -6.59
N LYS A 120 -5.26 -4.38 -7.19
CA LYS A 120 -6.39 -5.25 -7.54
C LYS A 120 -5.97 -6.31 -8.55
N LYS A 121 -5.09 -5.93 -9.48
CA LYS A 121 -4.49 -6.87 -10.43
C LYS A 121 -3.54 -7.84 -9.73
N TYR A 122 -2.77 -7.38 -8.75
CA TYR A 122 -1.90 -8.24 -7.94
C TYR A 122 -2.70 -9.32 -7.21
N ASP A 123 -3.77 -8.94 -6.50
CA ASP A 123 -4.68 -9.90 -5.85
C ASP A 123 -5.27 -10.89 -6.86
N LYS A 124 -5.78 -10.42 -8.00
CA LYS A 124 -6.30 -11.31 -9.04
C LYS A 124 -5.23 -12.29 -9.55
N ASN A 125 -4.01 -11.81 -9.74
CA ASN A 125 -2.93 -12.62 -10.30
C ASN A 125 -2.45 -13.70 -9.32
N THR A 126 -2.34 -13.37 -8.03
CA THR A 126 -1.92 -14.30 -6.98
C THR A 126 -3.07 -15.13 -6.40
N ASN A 127 -4.31 -14.87 -6.86
CA ASN A 127 -5.54 -15.37 -6.24
C ASN A 127 -5.56 -15.07 -4.74
N HIS A 128 -5.43 -13.79 -4.39
CA HIS A 128 -5.33 -13.30 -3.01
C HIS A 128 -4.25 -14.04 -2.19
N GLY A 129 -3.09 -14.27 -2.81
CA GLY A 129 -1.94 -14.94 -2.18
C GLY A 129 -2.01 -16.47 -2.22
N MET A 130 -3.14 -17.09 -2.59
CA MET A 130 -3.30 -18.55 -2.60
C MET A 130 -2.30 -19.25 -3.53
N LYS A 131 -2.01 -18.67 -4.71
CA LYS A 131 -1.00 -19.22 -5.62
C LYS A 131 0.42 -19.16 -5.07
N ASN A 132 0.65 -18.33 -4.05
CA ASN A 132 1.94 -18.16 -3.40
C ASN A 132 2.03 -18.97 -2.09
N GLY A 133 1.06 -19.84 -1.80
CA GLY A 133 1.07 -20.71 -0.63
C GLY A 133 0.31 -20.17 0.58
N ALA A 134 -0.40 -19.04 0.45
CA ALA A 134 -1.30 -18.51 1.50
C ALA A 134 -2.62 -19.33 1.55
N VAL A 135 -2.49 -20.65 1.69
CA VAL A 135 -3.60 -21.59 1.83
C VAL A 135 -3.41 -22.35 3.13
N PHE A 136 -4.43 -22.31 3.99
CA PHE A 136 -4.50 -23.06 5.24
C PHE A 136 -5.85 -23.74 5.34
N PRO A 137 -5.90 -25.03 5.68
CA PRO A 137 -7.15 -25.75 5.92
C PRO A 137 -7.54 -25.83 7.40
#